data_AF-A0A171BR93-F1
#
_entry.id   AF-A0A171BR93-F1
#
_cell.length_a   1.000
_cell.length_b   1.000
_cell.length_c   1.000
_cell.angle_alpha   90.00
_cell.angle_beta   90.00
_cell.angle_gamma   90.00
#
_symmetry.space_group_name_H-M   'P 1'
#
loop_
_entity.id
_entity.type
_entity.pdbx_description
1 polymer ?
#
loop_
_entity_poly.entity_id
_entity_poly.type
_entity_poly.pdbx_seq_one_letter_code
_entity_poly.pdbx_strand_id
1 'polypeptide(L)'
;MRIRATAAAAAVSSVLALTACSGSATADGGSADGGSSVGTAAKTTEPAGHISERTIKPWPFTVASGTLACSGQAVTFTIPEGTYGLNDAAQARHPAPDPIWAEDPDNPGSKIPLTEVIDEGLKLCK
;
A
#
# COMPACT_ATOMS: atom_id res chain seq x y z
N MET A 1 26.79 42.97 -26.80
CA MET A 1 26.09 43.12 -28.08
C MET A 1 26.06 41.77 -28.79
N ARG A 2 24.87 41.15 -28.83
CA ARG A 2 24.37 40.12 -29.79
C ARG A 2 25.06 38.75 -29.83
N ILE A 3 24.56 37.82 -29.01
CA ILE A 3 24.60 36.38 -29.28
C ILE A 3 23.38 36.06 -30.17
N ARG A 4 23.63 35.46 -31.34
CA ARG A 4 22.63 35.13 -32.36
C ARG A 4 21.86 33.86 -31.95
N ALA A 5 20.54 33.93 -32.04
CA ALA A 5 19.61 32.80 -31.91
C ALA A 5 19.40 32.08 -33.25
N THR A 6 19.08 30.77 -33.19
CA THR A 6 18.19 29.97 -34.08
C THR A 6 18.41 28.49 -33.75
N ALA A 7 17.50 27.51 -33.78
CA ALA A 7 16.05 27.37 -33.74
C ALA A 7 15.81 25.83 -33.70
N ALA A 8 14.63 25.40 -33.25
CA ALA A 8 14.24 24.01 -33.02
C ALA A 8 14.08 23.14 -34.28
N ALA A 9 14.13 21.82 -34.11
CA ALA A 9 13.22 20.87 -34.78
C ALA A 9 13.25 19.50 -34.05
N ALA A 10 12.11 19.14 -33.47
CA ALA A 10 11.84 17.85 -32.84
C ALA A 10 10.79 17.08 -33.66
N ALA A 11 10.74 15.78 -33.41
CA ALA A 11 9.68 14.80 -33.70
C ALA A 11 9.77 14.02 -35.03
N VAL A 12 10.24 12.78 -34.92
CA VAL A 12 9.83 11.64 -35.75
C VAL A 12 9.41 10.50 -34.84
N SER A 13 8.20 9.98 -34.99
CA SER A 13 7.86 8.55 -34.80
C SER A 13 6.36 8.32 -35.03
N SER A 14 6.07 8.03 -36.29
CA SER A 14 5.28 6.90 -36.80
C SER A 14 4.03 6.45 -36.03
N VAL A 15 2.88 6.69 -36.67
CA VAL A 15 1.57 6.09 -36.41
C VAL A 15 1.61 4.59 -36.74
N LEU A 16 1.25 3.72 -35.79
CA LEU A 16 0.84 2.35 -36.06
C LEU A 16 -0.64 2.20 -35.64
N ALA A 17 -1.54 2.29 -36.60
CA ALA A 17 -2.95 1.95 -36.43
C ALA A 17 -3.10 0.43 -36.57
N LEU A 18 -3.50 -0.25 -35.49
CA LEU A 18 -3.94 -1.63 -35.53
C LEU A 18 -5.47 -1.66 -35.64
N THR A 19 -5.91 -1.94 -36.86
CA THR A 19 -7.27 -2.35 -37.23
C THR A 19 -7.62 -3.66 -36.53
N ALA A 20 -8.69 -3.67 -35.73
CA ALA A 20 -9.34 -4.90 -35.28
C ALA A 20 -10.85 -4.81 -35.56
N CYS A 21 -11.38 -5.93 -36.04
CA CYS A 21 -12.60 -6.05 -36.80
C CYS A 21 -13.90 -5.72 -36.06
N SER A 22 -14.85 -5.22 -36.85
CA SER A 22 -16.24 -4.97 -36.54
C SER A 22 -17.01 -6.22 -36.08
N GLY A 23 -17.71 -6.10 -34.96
CA GLY A 23 -18.89 -6.90 -34.62
C GLY A 23 -20.08 -5.97 -34.43
N SER A 24 -21.08 -6.06 -35.30
CA SER A 24 -22.29 -5.23 -35.28
C SER A 24 -23.49 -5.99 -34.69
N ALA A 25 -24.28 -5.26 -33.88
CA ALA A 25 -25.67 -5.47 -33.48
C ALA A 25 -25.95 -6.59 -32.44
N THR A 26 -26.89 -6.49 -31.49
CA THR A 26 -28.04 -5.57 -31.32
C THR A 26 -28.44 -5.45 -29.85
N ALA A 27 -29.24 -4.42 -29.56
CA ALA A 27 -29.80 -3.97 -28.28
C ALA A 27 -30.34 -5.04 -27.31
N ASP A 28 -30.25 -4.75 -26.01
CA ASP A 28 -31.46 -4.64 -25.17
C ASP A 28 -31.20 -3.73 -23.95
N GLY A 29 -32.23 -3.00 -23.53
CA GLY A 29 -32.17 -1.99 -22.49
C GLY A 29 -32.35 -2.59 -21.10
N GLY A 30 -31.50 -2.17 -20.17
CA GLY A 30 -31.68 -2.44 -18.74
C GLY A 30 -31.18 -1.25 -17.94
N SER A 31 -32.12 -0.45 -17.44
CA SER A 31 -31.85 0.57 -16.43
C SER A 31 -31.31 -0.05 -15.14
N ALA A 32 -30.51 0.77 -14.48
CA ALA A 32 -30.40 0.93 -13.02
C ALA A 32 -29.11 0.43 -12.36
N ASP A 33 -28.55 1.42 -11.66
CA ASP A 33 -27.82 1.38 -10.40
C ASP A 33 -26.30 1.21 -10.40
N GLY A 34 -25.70 2.22 -9.78
CA GLY A 34 -24.29 2.32 -9.49
C GLY A 34 -23.82 1.11 -8.69
N GLY A 35 -22.93 0.36 -9.32
CA GLY A 35 -22.08 -0.63 -8.68
C GLY A 35 -20.64 -0.19 -8.87
N SER A 36 -20.00 0.07 -7.74
CA SER A 36 -18.58 0.32 -7.52
C SER A 36 -17.65 -0.04 -8.68
N SER A 37 -16.89 0.98 -9.08
CA SER A 37 -15.63 0.86 -9.78
C SER A 37 -14.87 -0.42 -9.38
N VAL A 38 -14.71 -1.27 -10.39
CA VAL A 38 -13.48 -1.98 -10.75
C VAL A 38 -12.56 -2.31 -9.58
N GLY A 39 -12.62 -3.58 -9.19
CA GLY A 39 -11.67 -4.20 -8.29
C GLY A 39 -11.75 -5.73 -8.32
N THR A 40 -11.82 -6.34 -9.51
CA THR A 40 -11.30 -7.71 -9.68
C THR A 40 -9.79 -7.64 -9.54
N ALA A 41 -9.32 -7.42 -8.32
CA ALA A 41 -7.93 -7.64 -7.95
C ALA A 41 -7.75 -9.14 -7.73
N ALA A 42 -6.76 -9.69 -8.42
CA ALA A 42 -6.31 -11.06 -8.24
C ALA A 42 -6.31 -11.44 -6.76
N LYS A 43 -6.90 -12.60 -6.42
CA LYS A 43 -6.54 -13.31 -5.20
C LYS A 43 -5.10 -13.78 -5.33
N THR A 44 -4.15 -12.84 -5.27
CA THR A 44 -2.77 -13.15 -4.93
C THR A 44 -2.84 -13.70 -3.52
N THR A 45 -2.30 -14.90 -3.31
CA THR A 45 -2.08 -15.46 -1.97
C THR A 45 -1.17 -14.49 -1.21
N GLU A 46 -1.74 -13.45 -0.60
CA GLU A 46 -0.99 -12.55 0.27
C GLU A 46 -0.48 -13.40 1.44
N PRO A 47 0.81 -13.28 1.78
CA PRO A 47 1.38 -14.05 2.87
C PRO A 47 0.60 -13.75 4.16
N ALA A 48 0.37 -14.77 4.97
CA ALA A 48 -0.32 -14.62 6.24
C ALA A 48 0.36 -13.53 7.09
N GLY A 49 -0.44 -12.64 7.67
CA GLY A 49 0.05 -11.51 8.46
C GLY A 49 0.40 -10.26 7.64
N HIS A 50 0.25 -10.24 6.32
CA HIS A 50 0.39 -9.00 5.55
C HIS A 50 -0.69 -7.98 5.95
N ILE A 51 -0.28 -6.75 6.28
CA ILE A 51 -1.15 -5.62 6.63
C ILE A 51 -0.70 -4.35 5.91
N SER A 52 -1.64 -3.44 5.66
CA SER A 52 -1.37 -2.16 5.00
C SER A 52 -2.24 -1.03 5.54
N GLU A 53 -1.91 0.20 5.16
CA GLU A 53 -2.71 1.41 5.44
C GLU A 53 -4.16 1.32 4.90
N ARG A 54 -4.44 0.37 4.00
CA ARG A 54 -5.79 0.12 3.47
C ARG A 54 -6.62 -0.77 4.39
N THR A 55 -5.97 -1.65 5.16
CA THR A 55 -6.63 -2.67 5.99
C THR A 55 -6.80 -2.22 7.44
N ILE A 56 -5.87 -1.40 7.96
CA ILE A 56 -5.89 -0.93 9.36
C ILE A 56 -5.96 0.59 9.39
N LYS A 57 -6.86 1.14 10.22
CA LYS A 57 -7.04 2.59 10.42
C LYS A 57 -7.26 2.93 11.91
N PRO A 58 -6.58 3.94 12.46
CA PRO A 58 -5.51 4.73 11.84
C PRO A 58 -4.25 3.88 11.58
N TRP A 59 -3.53 4.19 10.51
CA TRP A 59 -2.31 3.45 10.15
C TRP A 59 -1.11 4.00 10.91
N PRO A 60 -0.42 3.20 11.75
CA PRO A 60 0.56 3.73 12.68
C PRO A 60 1.97 3.83 12.11
N PHE A 61 2.19 3.49 10.84
CA PHE A 61 3.53 3.46 10.24
C PHE A 61 3.68 4.47 9.11
N THR A 62 4.91 4.93 8.86
CA THR A 62 5.22 5.81 7.72
C THR A 62 5.35 5.06 6.40
N VAL A 63 5.47 3.74 6.45
CA VAL A 63 5.53 2.82 5.31
C VAL A 63 4.14 2.31 4.96
N ALA A 64 3.85 2.09 3.68
CA ALA A 64 2.48 1.75 3.24
C ALA A 64 1.99 0.34 3.67
N SER A 65 2.91 -0.61 3.87
CA SER A 65 2.58 -1.99 4.24
C SER A 65 3.76 -2.75 4.83
N GLY A 66 3.48 -3.92 5.40
CA GLY A 66 4.47 -4.88 5.85
C GLY A 66 3.82 -6.16 6.37
N THR A 67 4.62 -7.04 6.96
CA THR A 67 4.16 -8.36 7.41
C THR A 67 4.32 -8.49 8.92
N LEU A 68 3.22 -8.81 9.59
CA LEU A 68 3.19 -9.21 10.99
C LEU A 68 3.60 -10.67 11.14
N ALA A 69 4.32 -10.95 12.22
CA ALA A 69 4.57 -12.31 12.68
C ALA A 69 4.46 -12.34 14.21
N CYS A 70 4.07 -13.50 14.75
CA CYS A 70 4.10 -13.75 16.18
C CYS A 70 5.01 -14.95 16.52
N SER A 71 5.82 -14.80 17.57
CA SER A 71 6.57 -15.88 18.19
C SER A 71 6.47 -15.80 19.71
N GLY A 72 5.73 -16.72 20.35
CA GLY A 72 5.62 -16.76 21.81
C GLY A 72 5.15 -15.45 22.45
N GLN A 73 4.12 -14.81 21.86
CA GLN A 73 3.59 -13.48 22.21
C GLN A 73 4.44 -12.28 21.78
N ALA A 74 5.64 -12.48 21.24
CA ALA A 74 6.40 -11.40 20.61
C ALA A 74 5.81 -11.09 19.23
N VAL A 75 5.27 -9.88 19.06
CA VAL A 75 4.73 -9.41 17.77
C VAL A 75 5.77 -8.56 17.06
N THR A 76 6.13 -8.95 15.85
CA THR A 76 7.10 -8.23 15.02
C THR A 76 6.46 -7.75 13.72
N PHE A 77 6.94 -6.62 13.21
CA PHE A 77 6.58 -6.08 11.91
C PHE A 77 7.80 -6.04 11.00
N THR A 78 7.71 -6.70 9.84
CA THR A 78 8.81 -6.81 8.88
C THR A 78 8.51 -6.03 7.62
N ILE A 79 9.48 -5.24 7.20
CA ILE A 79 9.52 -4.46 5.96
C ILE A 79 10.86 -4.68 5.26
N PRO A 80 11.05 -4.21 4.01
CA PRO A 80 12.33 -4.39 3.29
C PRO A 80 13.55 -3.83 4.05
N GLU A 81 13.35 -2.81 4.88
CA GLU A 81 14.41 -2.17 5.67
C GLU A 81 14.81 -2.96 6.92
N GLY A 82 13.94 -3.83 7.43
CA GLY A 82 14.20 -4.61 8.64
C GLY A 82 12.96 -5.11 9.38
N THR A 83 13.21 -5.69 10.55
CA THR A 83 12.18 -6.23 11.45
C THR A 83 12.17 -5.46 12.77
N TYR A 84 11.00 -4.95 13.15
CA TYR A 84 10.78 -4.16 14.35
C TYR A 84 9.89 -4.91 15.35
N GLY A 85 10.17 -4.75 16.64
CA GLY A 85 9.36 -5.31 17.72
C GLY A 85 8.23 -4.36 18.10
N LEU A 86 6.97 -4.79 17.95
CA LEU A 86 5.81 -3.94 18.23
C LEU A 86 5.43 -3.91 19.71
N ASN A 87 5.79 -4.94 20.48
CA ASN A 87 5.53 -5.04 21.92
C ASN A 87 6.81 -5.36 22.70
N ASP A 88 6.75 -5.24 24.04
CA ASP A 88 7.89 -5.46 24.92
C ASP A 88 8.56 -6.83 24.73
N ALA A 89 7.77 -7.88 24.50
CA ALA A 89 8.26 -9.23 24.25
C ALA A 89 9.11 -9.31 22.97
N ALA A 90 8.71 -8.62 21.91
CA ALA A 90 9.49 -8.53 20.68
C ALA A 90 10.68 -7.58 20.79
N GLN A 91 10.54 -6.50 21.55
CA GLN A 91 11.60 -5.50 21.75
C GLN A 91 12.80 -6.04 22.55
N ALA A 92 12.64 -7.17 23.25
CA ALA A 92 13.76 -7.90 23.84
C ALA A 92 14.79 -8.41 22.80
N ARG A 93 14.42 -8.50 21.52
CA ARG A 93 15.25 -9.07 20.44
C ARG A 93 15.30 -8.21 19.17
N HIS A 94 14.37 -7.28 19.00
CA HIS A 94 14.24 -6.42 17.83
C HIS A 94 14.18 -4.95 18.26
N PRO A 95 14.64 -4.00 17.43
CA PRO A 95 14.48 -2.58 17.73
C PRO A 95 12.99 -2.19 17.77
N ALA A 96 12.67 -1.17 18.57
CA ALA A 96 11.37 -0.51 18.55
C ALA A 96 11.10 0.14 17.17
N PRO A 97 9.82 0.35 16.78
CA PRO A 97 9.47 0.87 15.47
C PRO A 97 9.67 2.40 15.34
N ASP A 98 10.37 3.07 16.27
CA ASP A 98 10.53 4.52 16.31
C ASP A 98 10.90 5.17 14.96
N PRO A 99 11.78 4.60 14.11
CA PRO A 99 12.13 5.21 12.82
C PRO A 99 10.96 5.22 11.81
N ILE A 100 10.01 4.31 11.97
CA ILE A 100 8.86 4.15 11.07
C ILE A 100 7.52 4.48 11.75
N TRP A 101 7.54 4.93 13.01
CA TRP A 101 6.32 5.21 13.77
C TRP A 101 5.75 6.58 13.40
N ALA A 102 4.55 6.58 12.83
CA ALA A 102 3.88 7.80 12.40
C ALA A 102 3.42 8.67 13.58
N GLU A 103 3.57 9.98 13.41
CA GLU A 103 2.99 10.99 14.29
C GLU A 103 1.47 10.99 14.18
N ASP A 104 0.79 11.27 15.28
CA ASP A 104 -0.65 11.43 15.33
C ASP A 104 -1.04 12.86 14.87
N PRO A 105 -1.73 13.02 13.73
CA PRO A 105 -2.14 14.33 13.24
C PRO A 105 -3.18 15.01 14.14
N ASP A 106 -3.95 14.24 14.90
CA ASP A 106 -4.98 14.75 15.80
C ASP A 106 -4.40 15.12 17.18
N ASN A 107 -3.19 14.63 17.50
CA ASN A 107 -2.50 14.89 18.76
C ASN A 107 -0.98 15.18 18.55
N PRO A 108 -0.61 16.44 18.26
CA PRO A 108 0.77 16.80 17.96
C PRO A 108 1.77 16.40 19.05
N GLY A 109 2.88 15.79 18.65
CA GLY A 109 3.94 15.31 19.55
C GLY A 109 3.67 13.92 20.15
N SER A 110 2.57 13.28 19.76
CA SER A 110 2.27 11.88 20.08
C SER A 110 2.34 11.01 18.83
N LYS A 111 2.53 9.71 19.03
CA LYS A 111 2.52 8.71 17.96
C LYS A 111 1.16 8.02 17.87
N ILE A 112 0.80 7.55 16.67
CA ILE A 112 -0.45 6.79 16.47
C ILE A 112 -0.37 5.46 17.26
N PRO A 113 -1.37 5.09 18.08
CA PRO A 113 -1.31 3.88 18.88
C PRO A 113 -1.07 2.59 18.08
N LEU A 114 -0.21 1.71 18.60
CA LEU A 114 0.10 0.40 18.00
C LEU A 114 -0.88 -0.71 18.40
N THR A 115 -1.84 -0.43 19.29
CA THR A 115 -2.72 -1.45 19.89
C THR A 115 -3.41 -2.32 18.84
N GLU A 116 -4.02 -1.72 17.82
CA GLU A 116 -4.75 -2.46 16.78
C GLU A 116 -3.83 -3.41 16.00
N VAL A 117 -2.64 -2.96 15.60
CA VAL A 117 -1.69 -3.80 14.85
C VAL A 117 -1.05 -4.89 15.73
N ILE A 118 -0.87 -4.63 17.03
CA ILE A 118 -0.42 -5.62 17.99
C ILE A 118 -1.50 -6.69 18.17
N ASP A 119 -2.76 -6.31 18.33
CA ASP A 119 -3.88 -7.24 18.49
C ASP A 119 -4.05 -8.14 17.26
N GLU A 120 -3.95 -7.58 16.04
CA GLU A 120 -3.90 -8.38 14.81
C GLU A 120 -2.70 -9.34 14.77
N GLY A 121 -1.53 -8.88 15.21
CA GLY A 121 -0.34 -9.73 15.30
C GLY A 121 -0.50 -10.86 16.32
N LEU A 122 -1.15 -10.60 17.44
CA LEU A 122 -1.42 -11.60 18.48
C LEU A 122 -2.37 -12.70 18.00
N LYS A 123 -3.30 -12.39 17.08
CA LYS A 123 -4.15 -13.41 16.44
C LYS A 123 -3.35 -14.42 15.60
N LEU A 124 -2.10 -14.09 15.23
CA LEU A 124 -1.19 -14.98 14.52
C LEU A 124 -0.45 -15.93 15.45
N CYS A 125 -0.46 -15.70 16.76
CA CYS A 125 0.14 -16.60 17.74
C CYS A 125 -0.67 -17.91 17.81
N LYS A 126 -0.04 -19.02 17.45
CA LYS A 126 -0.60 -20.38 17.57
C LYS A 126 0.13 -21.17 18.63
#